data_AF-A0A955XZM1-F1
#
_entry.id   AF-A0A955XZM1-F1
#
_cell.length_a   1.000
_cell.length_b   1.000
_cell.length_c   1.000
_cell.angle_alpha   90.00
_cell.angle_beta   90.00
_cell.angle_gamma   90.00
#
_symmetry.space_group_name_H-M   'P 1'
#
loop_
_entity.id
_entity.type
_entity.pdbx_description
1 polymer ?
#
loop_
_entity_poly.entity_id
_entity_poly.type
_entity_poly.pdbx_seq_one_letter_code
_entity_poly.pdbx_strand_id
1 'polypeptide(L)'
;MPLLSLLGLIGCTDPTSPSTTDTDTGSWVTTSQMCTEPPRKSACDNQASIVQGHAHVPDGVGPTTGTLVIAMMHAAMGDPDTGGHPHWLWTFPDVDLSEPVPFRVDMCEGNAIMWSEENCGFNLIALLDTNGDNGLSGPAMYHPGVGEPTTLVPFDLSCHAEGATCLGTLELDCTDGDACLQTASPGMCTCASDSCESEAAICEL
;
A
#
# COMPACT_ATOMS: atom_id res chain seq x y z
N MET A 1 -61.09 -15.32 -32.37
CA MET A 1 -60.73 -15.91 -31.08
C MET A 1 -59.48 -15.18 -30.57
N PRO A 2 -59.59 -14.20 -29.65
CA PRO A 2 -58.42 -13.57 -29.08
C PRO A 2 -57.94 -14.35 -27.85
N LEU A 3 -56.63 -14.56 -27.78
CA LEU A 3 -55.92 -15.18 -26.66
C LEU A 3 -55.78 -14.12 -25.56
N LEU A 4 -56.42 -14.33 -24.41
CA LEU A 4 -56.22 -13.54 -23.20
C LEU A 4 -54.94 -14.03 -22.52
N SER A 5 -53.87 -13.21 -22.54
CA SER A 5 -52.69 -13.43 -21.70
C SER A 5 -52.92 -12.82 -20.34
N LEU A 6 -52.95 -13.67 -19.32
CA LEU A 6 -53.05 -13.33 -17.91
C LEU A 6 -51.65 -12.96 -17.40
N LEU A 7 -51.38 -11.69 -17.12
CA LEU A 7 -50.20 -11.24 -16.38
C LEU A 7 -50.40 -11.54 -14.89
N GLY A 8 -49.66 -12.51 -14.36
CA GLY A 8 -49.51 -12.72 -12.93
C GLY A 8 -48.43 -11.78 -12.38
N LEU A 9 -48.83 -10.85 -11.51
CA LEU A 9 -47.93 -10.07 -10.66
C LEU A 9 -47.40 -10.98 -9.55
N ILE A 10 -46.15 -11.42 -9.67
CA ILE A 10 -45.40 -11.99 -8.56
C ILE A 10 -44.83 -10.82 -7.78
N GLY A 11 -45.36 -10.60 -6.56
CA GLY A 11 -44.79 -9.65 -5.62
C GLY A 11 -43.45 -10.16 -5.11
N CYS A 12 -42.39 -9.38 -5.33
CA CYS A 12 -41.12 -9.57 -4.64
C CYS A 12 -41.33 -9.20 -3.17
N THR A 13 -41.31 -10.19 -2.27
CA THR A 13 -41.07 -9.95 -0.85
C THR A 13 -39.58 -9.74 -0.65
N ASP A 14 -39.19 -8.58 -0.14
CA ASP A 14 -37.81 -8.27 0.24
C ASP A 14 -37.31 -9.31 1.26
N PRO A 15 -36.21 -10.04 0.99
CA PRO A 15 -35.51 -10.73 2.05
C PRO A 15 -34.81 -9.67 2.91
N THR A 16 -35.28 -9.50 4.14
CA THR A 16 -34.59 -8.75 5.17
C THR A 16 -33.17 -9.31 5.31
N SER A 17 -32.18 -8.59 4.80
CA SER A 17 -30.77 -8.91 5.01
C SER A 17 -30.48 -8.94 6.51
N PRO A 18 -29.87 -10.01 7.04
CA PRO A 18 -29.37 -10.00 8.40
C PRO A 18 -28.28 -8.93 8.48
N SER A 19 -28.41 -8.01 9.45
CA SER A 19 -27.36 -7.07 9.82
C SER A 19 -26.08 -7.85 10.10
N THR A 20 -25.13 -7.76 9.17
CA THR A 20 -23.74 -8.08 9.40
C THR A 20 -23.22 -7.06 10.41
N THR A 21 -22.83 -7.56 11.57
CA THR A 21 -22.04 -6.83 12.56
C THR A 21 -20.80 -6.28 11.85
N ASP A 22 -20.74 -4.95 11.71
CA ASP A 22 -19.52 -4.24 11.32
C ASP A 22 -18.39 -4.72 12.23
N THR A 23 -17.50 -5.51 11.66
CA THR A 23 -16.18 -5.71 12.24
C THR A 23 -15.45 -4.44 11.91
N ASP A 24 -15.37 -3.56 12.91
CA ASP A 24 -14.59 -2.34 12.98
C ASP A 24 -13.23 -2.56 12.29
N THR A 25 -13.15 -2.22 10.99
CA THR A 25 -11.87 -2.06 10.30
C THR A 25 -11.23 -0.87 10.96
N GLY A 26 -10.26 -1.17 11.83
CA GLY A 26 -9.60 -0.22 12.71
C GLY A 26 -9.41 1.11 12.02
N SER A 27 -10.09 2.13 12.54
CA SER A 27 -9.82 3.52 12.21
C SER A 27 -8.35 3.76 12.49
N TRP A 28 -7.53 3.71 11.44
CA TRP A 28 -6.11 4.03 11.51
C TRP A 28 -6.05 5.49 11.94
N VAL A 29 -5.78 5.71 13.22
CA VAL A 29 -5.58 7.06 13.76
C VAL A 29 -4.31 7.58 13.11
N THR A 30 -4.45 8.22 11.96
CA THR A 30 -3.41 9.04 11.35
C THR A 30 -3.17 10.21 12.27
N THR A 31 -2.17 10.10 13.14
CA THR A 31 -1.55 11.24 13.81
C THR A 31 -0.87 12.08 12.73
N SER A 32 -1.68 12.94 12.08
CA SER A 32 -1.36 13.90 11.01
C SER A 32 -0.22 14.88 11.32
N GLN A 33 0.40 14.82 12.50
CA GLN A 33 1.34 15.83 12.97
C GLN A 33 2.79 15.57 12.49
N MET A 34 3.11 14.37 12.00
CA MET A 34 4.49 14.04 11.65
C MET A 34 4.89 14.46 10.22
N CYS A 35 3.96 14.55 9.28
CA CYS A 35 4.28 14.94 7.89
C CYS A 35 4.05 16.44 7.63
N THR A 36 4.47 17.31 8.54
CA THR A 36 4.23 18.77 8.47
C THR A 36 5.20 19.50 7.56
N GLU A 37 6.27 18.85 7.10
CA GLU A 37 7.16 19.46 6.12
C GLU A 37 6.43 19.64 4.79
N PRO A 38 6.48 20.86 4.19
CA PRO A 38 5.94 21.09 2.87
C PRO A 38 6.51 20.05 1.91
N PRO A 39 5.67 19.34 1.15
CA PRO A 39 6.17 18.32 0.27
C PRO A 39 7.03 18.98 -0.83
N ARG A 40 8.11 18.31 -1.22
CA ARG A 40 8.94 18.76 -2.35
C ARG A 40 8.06 18.82 -3.60
N LYS A 41 8.44 19.63 -4.59
CA LYS A 41 7.75 19.59 -5.88
C LYS A 41 7.90 18.17 -6.43
N SER A 42 6.77 17.51 -6.68
CA SER A 42 6.76 16.20 -7.35
C SER A 42 7.30 16.31 -8.77
N ALA A 43 7.95 15.25 -9.26
CA ALA A 43 8.44 15.13 -10.62
C ALA A 43 7.32 15.27 -11.68
N CYS A 44 6.08 14.90 -11.36
CA CYS A 44 4.91 15.06 -12.24
C CYS A 44 4.06 16.29 -11.90
N ASP A 45 4.55 17.19 -11.03
CA ASP A 45 3.83 18.39 -10.58
C ASP A 45 2.49 18.11 -9.91
N ASN A 46 2.31 16.90 -9.36
CA ASN A 46 1.15 16.54 -8.55
C ASN A 46 1.60 15.99 -7.19
N GLN A 47 1.20 16.67 -6.12
CA GLN A 47 1.58 16.32 -4.75
C GLN A 47 0.98 15.01 -4.27
N ALA A 48 -0.10 14.54 -4.89
CA ALA A 48 -0.71 13.25 -4.61
C ALA A 48 0.18 12.04 -4.98
N SER A 49 1.27 12.26 -5.72
CA SER A 49 2.27 11.23 -6.03
C SER A 49 3.25 10.95 -4.91
N ILE A 50 3.24 11.76 -3.86
CA ILE A 50 4.21 11.66 -2.78
C ILE A 50 3.60 10.87 -1.63
N VAL A 51 4.31 9.82 -1.21
CA VAL A 51 4.04 9.08 0.02
C VAL A 51 5.15 9.40 1.02
N GLN A 52 4.79 9.70 2.26
CA GLN A 52 5.73 10.11 3.29
C GLN A 52 5.31 9.62 4.67
N GLY A 53 6.29 9.53 5.56
CA GLY A 53 6.09 9.08 6.93
C GLY A 53 7.40 9.12 7.72
N HIS A 54 7.43 8.46 8.86
CA HIS A 54 8.64 8.17 9.62
C HIS A 54 8.79 6.67 9.77
N ALA A 55 10.01 6.15 9.74
CA ALA A 55 10.31 4.76 10.06
C ALA A 55 10.96 4.71 11.45
N HIS A 56 10.59 3.71 12.25
CA HIS A 56 11.09 3.52 13.60
C HIS A 56 11.19 2.03 13.93
N VAL A 57 12.25 1.60 14.60
CA VAL A 57 12.38 0.25 15.15
C VAL A 57 12.13 0.33 16.66
N PRO A 58 11.02 -0.24 17.17
CA PRO A 58 10.73 -0.19 18.60
C PRO A 58 11.82 -0.82 19.46
N ASP A 59 11.93 -0.34 20.70
CA ASP A 59 12.83 -0.88 21.71
C ASP A 59 12.69 -2.41 21.83
N GLY A 60 13.82 -3.12 21.67
CA GLY A 60 13.89 -4.57 21.86
C GLY A 60 13.51 -5.42 20.65
N VAL A 61 13.18 -4.82 19.51
CA VAL A 61 12.84 -5.58 18.28
C VAL A 61 14.10 -6.12 17.58
N GLY A 62 15.15 -5.31 17.44
CA GLY A 62 16.29 -5.73 16.63
C GLY A 62 17.33 -4.63 16.41
N PRO A 63 18.20 -4.78 15.39
CA PRO A 63 19.13 -3.72 15.02
C PRO A 63 18.34 -2.45 14.64
N THR A 64 18.88 -1.29 14.98
CA THR A 64 18.28 -0.01 14.60
C THR A 64 19.03 0.67 13.46
N THR A 65 20.19 0.13 13.07
CA THR A 65 21.06 0.74 12.04
C THR A 65 21.17 -0.15 10.82
N GLY A 66 21.20 0.45 9.62
CA GLY A 66 21.24 -0.27 8.36
C GLY A 66 20.86 0.60 7.16
N THR A 67 20.39 -0.04 6.09
CA THR A 67 19.76 0.63 4.95
C THR A 67 18.25 0.49 5.07
N LEU A 68 17.53 1.61 5.20
CA LEU A 68 16.08 1.57 5.09
C LEU A 68 15.69 1.39 3.64
N VAL A 69 14.91 0.35 3.37
CA VAL A 69 14.31 0.06 2.08
C VAL A 69 12.81 0.32 2.20
N ILE A 70 12.31 1.23 1.37
CA ILE A 70 10.87 1.47 1.19
C ILE A 70 10.49 0.89 -0.16
N ALA A 71 9.58 -0.07 -0.17
CA ALA A 71 9.11 -0.73 -1.37
C ALA A 71 7.61 -0.64 -1.51
N MET A 72 7.14 -0.52 -2.74
CA MET A 72 5.71 -0.45 -3.02
C MET A 72 5.30 -1.50 -4.06
N MET A 73 4.13 -2.08 -3.83
CA MET A 73 3.46 -3.04 -4.70
C MET A 73 1.96 -2.85 -4.63
N HIS A 74 1.22 -3.37 -5.61
CA HIS A 74 -0.24 -3.37 -5.53
C HIS A 74 -0.72 -4.25 -4.36
N ALA A 75 -1.96 -4.02 -3.92
CA ALA A 75 -2.52 -4.72 -2.76
C ALA A 75 -2.56 -6.25 -2.94
N ALA A 76 -2.78 -6.72 -4.16
CA ALA A 76 -2.76 -8.14 -4.53
C ALA A 76 -1.32 -8.66 -4.69
N MET A 77 -0.67 -9.09 -3.60
CA MET A 77 0.70 -9.62 -3.65
C MET A 77 0.78 -11.03 -4.28
N GLY A 78 1.85 -11.30 -5.02
CA GLY A 78 2.25 -12.67 -5.40
C GLY A 78 1.79 -13.17 -6.76
N ASP A 79 0.96 -12.42 -7.49
CA ASP A 79 0.69 -12.67 -8.91
C ASP A 79 1.29 -11.55 -9.78
N PRO A 80 2.41 -11.80 -10.48
CA PRO A 80 3.04 -10.80 -11.33
C PRO A 80 2.17 -10.39 -12.52
N ASP A 81 1.19 -11.21 -12.93
CA ASP A 81 0.29 -10.90 -14.05
C ASP A 81 -0.84 -9.93 -13.63
N THR A 82 -1.04 -9.71 -12.32
CA THR A 82 -2.05 -8.77 -11.77
C THR A 82 -1.43 -7.66 -10.91
N GLY A 83 -0.16 -7.31 -11.14
CA GLY A 83 0.51 -6.20 -10.43
C GLY A 83 1.08 -6.55 -9.05
N GLY A 84 1.11 -7.83 -8.68
CA GLY A 84 1.57 -8.31 -7.37
C GLY A 84 3.07 -8.38 -7.19
N HIS A 85 3.85 -7.70 -8.04
CA HIS A 85 5.30 -7.58 -7.91
C HIS A 85 5.68 -6.18 -7.40
N PRO A 86 6.84 -6.02 -6.74
CA PRO A 86 7.40 -4.72 -6.43
C PRO A 86 7.58 -3.94 -7.71
N HIS A 87 6.96 -2.76 -7.77
CA HIS A 87 7.12 -1.86 -8.90
C HIS A 87 8.41 -1.05 -8.77
N TRP A 88 8.67 -0.57 -7.56
CA TRP A 88 9.83 0.24 -7.28
C TRP A 88 10.23 0.18 -5.81
N LEU A 89 11.49 0.54 -5.56
CA LEU A 89 12.05 0.67 -4.23
C LEU A 89 12.90 1.93 -4.11
N TRP A 90 12.93 2.46 -2.90
CA TRP A 90 13.79 3.56 -2.49
C TRP A 90 14.67 3.09 -1.35
N THR A 91 15.95 3.45 -1.40
CA THR A 91 16.92 3.10 -0.36
C THR A 91 17.45 4.35 0.32
N PHE A 92 17.60 4.26 1.64
CA PHE A 92 18.14 5.30 2.49
C PHE A 92 19.28 4.66 3.29
N PRO A 93 20.54 4.80 2.86
CA PRO A 93 21.67 4.15 3.49
C PRO A 93 22.03 4.80 4.83
N ASP A 94 22.71 4.04 5.68
CA ASP A 94 23.32 4.51 6.94
C ASP A 94 22.32 5.20 7.89
N VAL A 95 21.07 4.71 7.95
CA VAL A 95 20.06 5.23 8.87
C VAL A 95 20.24 4.66 10.28
N ASP A 96 19.74 5.38 11.28
CA ASP A 96 19.52 4.91 12.64
C ASP A 96 18.06 5.16 13.03
N LEU A 97 17.28 4.08 13.08
CA LEU A 97 15.85 4.06 13.36
C LEU A 97 15.53 3.85 14.85
N SER A 98 16.50 4.06 15.75
CA SER A 98 16.27 4.04 17.20
C SER A 98 15.37 5.20 17.67
N GLU A 99 15.22 6.22 16.83
CA GLU A 99 14.21 7.26 16.90
C GLU A 99 13.51 7.35 15.54
N PRO A 100 12.29 7.91 15.45
CA PRO A 100 11.59 8.06 14.18
C PRO A 100 12.38 8.89 13.16
N VAL A 101 12.70 8.29 12.00
CA VAL A 101 13.41 8.95 10.90
C VAL A 101 12.46 9.21 9.73
N PRO A 102 12.37 10.45 9.21
CA PRO A 102 11.48 10.75 8.10
C PRO A 102 11.91 10.05 6.81
N PHE A 103 10.94 9.55 6.06
CA PHE A 103 11.12 9.14 4.67
C PHE A 103 10.10 9.83 3.78
N ARG A 104 10.45 9.93 2.50
CA ARG A 104 9.58 10.45 1.45
C ARG A 104 9.94 9.76 0.15
N VAL A 105 8.91 9.30 -0.56
CA VAL A 105 9.03 8.69 -1.88
C VAL A 105 8.07 9.41 -2.83
N ASP A 106 8.58 9.80 -3.99
CA ASP A 106 7.77 10.34 -5.08
C ASP A 106 7.60 9.26 -6.12
N MET A 107 6.35 8.82 -6.33
CA MET A 107 6.00 7.76 -7.28
C MET A 107 6.14 8.21 -8.74
N CYS A 108 6.39 9.50 -8.97
CA CYS A 108 6.77 10.04 -10.27
C CYS A 108 8.30 10.18 -10.45
N GLU A 109 9.11 9.97 -9.40
CA GLU A 109 10.56 10.00 -9.52
C GLU A 109 11.11 8.66 -10.04
N GLY A 110 12.14 8.74 -10.89
CA GLY A 110 12.78 7.56 -11.49
C GLY A 110 11.94 6.90 -12.57
N ASN A 111 12.02 5.57 -12.67
CA ASN A 111 11.18 4.77 -13.56
C ASN A 111 9.98 4.18 -12.82
N ALA A 112 9.59 4.74 -11.67
CA ALA A 112 8.55 4.16 -10.83
C ALA A 112 7.22 4.03 -11.58
N ILE A 113 6.79 5.03 -12.38
CA ILE A 113 5.53 5.07 -13.17
C ILE A 113 4.25 4.66 -12.39
N MET A 114 4.35 4.37 -11.09
CA MET A 114 3.26 3.84 -10.27
C MET A 114 2.16 4.88 -10.01
N TRP A 115 2.51 6.17 -9.98
CA TRP A 115 1.51 7.21 -9.71
C TRP A 115 0.41 7.27 -10.77
N SER A 116 0.76 6.80 -11.97
CA SER A 116 -0.08 6.77 -13.14
C SER A 116 -1.04 5.56 -13.11
N GLU A 117 -0.78 4.57 -12.27
CA GLU A 117 -1.47 3.27 -12.22
C GLU A 117 -2.67 3.30 -11.23
N GLU A 118 -3.57 4.28 -11.44
CA GLU A 118 -4.95 4.25 -10.94
C GLU A 118 -5.18 4.58 -9.43
N ASN A 119 -6.46 4.79 -9.07
CA ASN A 119 -6.92 5.01 -7.70
C ASN A 119 -7.09 3.67 -6.98
N CYS A 120 -5.98 3.02 -6.62
CA CYS A 120 -5.96 1.66 -6.10
C CYS A 120 -5.38 1.56 -4.68
N GLY A 121 -5.59 0.38 -4.09
CA GLY A 121 -4.90 -0.05 -2.89
C GLY A 121 -3.49 -0.55 -3.20
N PHE A 122 -2.53 -0.13 -2.37
CA PHE A 122 -1.12 -0.52 -2.41
C PHE A 122 -0.72 -1.13 -1.08
N ASN A 123 0.34 -1.94 -1.10
CA ASN A 123 1.12 -2.28 0.08
C ASN A 123 2.45 -1.53 0.02
N LEU A 124 2.78 -0.85 1.12
CA LEU A 124 4.12 -0.35 1.37
C LEU A 124 4.83 -1.31 2.33
N ILE A 125 6.02 -1.75 1.95
CA ILE A 125 6.94 -2.49 2.82
C ILE A 125 8.04 -1.55 3.25
N ALA A 126 8.28 -1.45 4.55
CA ALA A 126 9.47 -0.83 5.10
C ALA A 126 10.33 -1.92 5.74
N LEU A 127 11.57 -2.05 5.29
CA LEU A 127 12.55 -3.03 5.73
C LEU A 127 13.82 -2.29 6.16
N LEU A 128 14.37 -2.64 7.32
CA LEU A 128 15.74 -2.26 7.68
C LEU A 128 16.69 -3.38 7.26
N ASP A 129 17.31 -3.23 6.09
CA ASP A 129 18.32 -4.15 5.57
C ASP A 129 19.63 -3.98 6.34
N THR A 130 20.08 -5.07 6.96
CA THR A 130 21.31 -5.09 7.76
C THR A 130 22.40 -5.97 7.16
N ASN A 131 22.08 -6.69 6.07
CA ASN A 131 22.94 -7.71 5.49
C ASN A 131 23.40 -7.34 4.05
N GLY A 132 22.76 -6.36 3.41
CA GLY A 132 23.10 -5.81 2.10
C GLY A 132 22.39 -6.45 0.90
N ASP A 133 21.40 -7.31 1.11
CA ASP A 133 20.61 -7.96 0.05
C ASP A 133 19.37 -7.14 -0.37
N ASN A 134 19.06 -6.05 0.35
CA ASN A 134 17.88 -5.20 0.20
C ASN A 134 16.53 -5.95 0.25
N GLY A 135 16.52 -7.17 0.81
CA GLY A 135 15.36 -8.06 0.82
C GLY A 135 14.90 -8.48 -0.57
N LEU A 136 15.71 -8.34 -1.63
CA LEU A 136 15.31 -8.76 -2.97
C LEU A 136 15.80 -10.17 -3.26
N SER A 137 14.87 -11.10 -3.42
CA SER A 137 15.19 -12.47 -3.84
C SER A 137 14.40 -12.87 -5.09
N GLY A 138 15.11 -13.36 -6.11
CA GLY A 138 14.50 -13.89 -7.33
C GLY A 138 13.76 -12.83 -8.17
N PRO A 139 12.85 -13.26 -9.07
CA PRO A 139 12.09 -12.36 -9.92
C PRO A 139 11.02 -11.64 -9.08
N ALA A 140 11.43 -10.52 -8.47
CA ALA A 140 10.55 -9.49 -7.94
C ALA A 140 9.66 -9.94 -6.77
N MET A 141 10.24 -10.50 -5.71
CA MET A 141 9.57 -10.63 -4.42
C MET A 141 10.45 -10.08 -3.31
N TYR A 142 9.82 -9.40 -2.34
CA TYR A 142 10.47 -8.97 -1.12
C TYR A 142 10.52 -10.13 -0.13
N HIS A 143 11.72 -10.39 0.39
CA HIS A 143 12.04 -11.46 1.32
C HIS A 143 12.95 -10.91 2.42
N PRO A 144 12.37 -10.31 3.49
CA PRO A 144 13.14 -9.88 4.64
C PRO A 144 13.93 -11.03 5.24
N GLY A 145 15.19 -10.77 5.61
CA GLY A 145 15.97 -11.71 6.40
C GLY A 145 15.37 -11.92 7.77
N VAL A 146 15.52 -13.12 8.34
CA VAL A 146 15.18 -13.36 9.75
C VAL A 146 16.07 -12.47 10.62
N GLY A 147 15.45 -11.70 11.52
CA GLY A 147 16.11 -10.71 12.37
C GLY A 147 16.12 -9.29 11.81
N GLU A 148 15.65 -9.07 10.58
CA GLU A 148 15.57 -7.74 9.97
C GLU A 148 14.21 -7.08 10.26
N PRO A 149 14.19 -5.95 10.99
CA PRO A 149 12.96 -5.24 11.30
C PRO A 149 12.21 -4.85 10.03
N THR A 150 10.95 -5.23 9.96
CA THR A 150 10.09 -5.06 8.79
C THR A 150 8.68 -4.72 9.23
N THR A 151 7.98 -3.95 8.39
CA THR A 151 6.53 -3.78 8.47
C THR A 151 5.92 -3.70 7.08
N LEU A 152 4.64 -4.07 6.99
CA LEU A 152 3.82 -3.93 5.80
C LEU A 152 2.59 -3.11 6.15
N VAL A 153 2.36 -2.05 5.39
CA VAL A 153 1.22 -1.15 5.58
C VAL A 153 0.40 -1.09 4.29
N PRO A 154 -0.88 -1.53 4.31
CA PRO A 154 -1.80 -1.28 3.23
C PRO A 154 -2.27 0.19 3.27
N PHE A 155 -2.41 0.82 2.11
CA PHE A 155 -2.95 2.16 1.99
C PHE A 155 -3.52 2.40 0.59
N ASP A 156 -4.42 3.37 0.48
CA ASP A 156 -4.96 3.78 -0.81
C ASP A 156 -4.27 5.05 -1.31
N LEU A 157 -4.02 5.09 -2.61
CA LEU A 157 -3.50 6.28 -3.27
C LEU A 157 -4.49 6.76 -4.31
N SER A 158 -4.64 8.08 -4.43
CA SER A 158 -5.46 8.69 -5.47
C SER A 158 -4.75 9.89 -6.08
N CYS A 159 -4.73 9.99 -7.41
CA CYS A 159 -4.21 11.17 -8.10
C CYS A 159 -5.06 12.43 -7.89
N HIS A 160 -6.27 12.28 -7.34
CA HIS A 160 -7.17 13.37 -6.96
C HIS A 160 -7.01 13.81 -5.49
N ALA A 161 -6.14 13.15 -4.72
CA ALA A 161 -5.90 13.54 -3.34
C ALA A 161 -5.37 14.97 -3.25
N GLU A 162 -5.82 15.70 -2.22
CA GLU A 162 -5.33 17.04 -1.93
C GLU A 162 -3.97 16.97 -1.21
N GLY A 163 -2.91 16.69 -1.97
CA GLY A 163 -1.55 16.66 -1.46
C GLY A 163 -0.99 15.27 -1.19
N ALA A 164 0.18 15.23 -0.55
CA ALA A 164 0.93 14.01 -0.28
C ALA A 164 0.24 13.11 0.76
N THR A 165 0.29 11.80 0.56
CA THR A 165 -0.18 10.80 1.52
C THR A 165 0.78 10.71 2.70
N CYS A 166 0.26 10.87 3.91
CA CYS A 166 1.02 10.73 5.16
C CYS A 166 0.66 9.44 5.87
N LEU A 167 1.63 8.55 6.07
CA LEU A 167 1.44 7.27 6.77
C LEU A 167 1.72 7.34 8.28
N GLY A 168 2.12 8.52 8.80
CA GLY A 168 2.52 8.65 10.21
C GLY A 168 3.84 7.95 10.50
N THR A 169 3.94 7.25 11.62
CA THR A 169 5.10 6.41 11.96
C THR A 169 4.81 4.97 11.57
N LEU A 170 5.73 4.40 10.78
CA LEU A 170 5.82 2.99 10.48
C LEU A 170 6.70 2.35 11.56
N GLU A 171 6.09 1.56 12.43
CA GLU A 171 6.80 0.72 13.40
C GLU A 171 7.26 -0.55 12.70
N LEU A 172 8.57 -0.74 12.55
CA LEU A 172 9.20 -1.94 12.00
C LEU A 172 9.34 -2.94 13.14
N ASP A 173 8.25 -3.63 13.48
CA ASP A 173 8.12 -4.44 14.69
C ASP A 173 8.18 -5.96 14.45
N CYS A 174 8.22 -6.39 13.19
CA CYS A 174 8.32 -7.81 12.82
C CYS A 174 9.73 -8.17 12.35
N THR A 175 10.26 -9.30 12.81
CA THR A 175 11.60 -9.81 12.45
C THR A 175 11.60 -11.27 11.99
N ASP A 176 10.41 -11.83 11.73
CA ASP A 176 10.21 -13.24 11.34
C ASP A 176 10.41 -13.51 9.84
N GLY A 177 11.15 -12.64 9.14
CA GLY A 177 11.43 -12.76 7.71
C GLY A 177 10.17 -12.68 6.84
N ASP A 178 10.00 -13.61 5.90
CA ASP A 178 8.83 -13.70 5.00
C ASP A 178 7.48 -13.73 5.74
N ALA A 179 7.43 -14.20 6.99
CA ALA A 179 6.20 -14.20 7.78
C ALA A 179 5.67 -12.79 8.05
N CYS A 180 6.55 -11.77 8.06
CA CYS A 180 6.18 -10.37 8.23
C CYS A 180 5.37 -9.81 7.06
N LEU A 181 5.43 -10.45 5.89
CA LEU A 181 4.75 -10.01 4.68
C LEU A 181 3.50 -10.83 4.36
N GLN A 182 3.12 -11.78 5.23
CA GLN A 182 1.92 -12.57 5.04
C GLN A 182 0.69 -11.74 5.44
N THR A 183 0.10 -11.04 4.48
CA THR A 183 -1.24 -10.48 4.67
C THR A 183 -2.30 -11.50 4.31
N ALA A 184 -3.48 -11.37 4.91
CA ALA A 184 -4.68 -11.90 4.28
C ALA A 184 -4.80 -11.15 2.95
N SER A 185 -4.63 -11.85 1.82
CA SER A 185 -4.78 -11.25 0.49
C SER A 185 -6.10 -10.45 0.48
N PRO A 186 -6.05 -9.13 0.22
CA PRO A 186 -7.25 -8.30 0.23
C PRO A 186 -8.22 -8.65 -0.90
N GLY A 187 -7.88 -9.64 -1.75
CA GLY A 187 -8.60 -9.98 -2.97
C GLY A 187 -8.08 -9.16 -4.14
N MET A 188 -8.92 -8.99 -5.16
CA MET A 188 -8.63 -8.14 -6.31
C MET A 188 -8.62 -6.67 -5.88
N CYS A 189 -7.67 -5.89 -6.37
CA CYS A 189 -7.68 -4.43 -6.21
C CYS A 189 -8.97 -3.88 -6.84
N THR A 190 -9.84 -3.25 -6.05
CA THR A 190 -10.95 -2.45 -6.59
C THR A 190 -10.50 -1.02 -6.74
N CYS A 191 -10.22 -0.61 -7.97
CA CYS A 191 -9.86 0.77 -8.25
C CYS A 191 -11.11 1.61 -8.53
N ALA A 192 -11.08 2.87 -8.10
CA ALA A 192 -12.21 3.78 -8.31
C ALA A 192 -12.44 4.02 -9.81
N SER A 193 -13.70 4.17 -10.22
CA SER A 193 -14.13 4.32 -11.63
C SER A 193 -13.58 5.57 -12.33
N ASP A 194 -13.12 6.55 -11.58
CA ASP A 194 -12.51 7.78 -12.09
C ASP A 194 -10.99 7.58 -12.15
N SER A 195 -10.50 6.79 -13.12
CA SER A 195 -9.06 6.53 -13.26
C SER A 195 -8.30 7.80 -13.68
N CYS A 196 -7.03 7.89 -13.28
CA CYS A 196 -6.11 8.93 -13.75
C CYS A 196 -5.92 8.81 -15.28
N GLU A 197 -5.51 9.89 -15.98
CA GLU A 197 -5.40 9.92 -17.46
C GLU A 197 -4.38 8.93 -18.06
N SER A 198 -3.65 8.20 -17.22
CA SER A 198 -2.72 7.13 -17.57
C SER A 198 -3.36 5.74 -17.44
N GLU A 199 -3.50 5.10 -18.60
CA GLU A 199 -3.72 3.66 -18.89
C GLU A 199 -4.41 2.78 -17.84
N ALA A 200 -5.75 2.68 -17.97
CA ALA A 200 -6.69 1.84 -17.21
C ALA A 200 -6.61 0.32 -17.52
N ALA A 201 -5.43 -0.27 -17.60
CA ALA A 201 -5.27 -1.65 -18.11
C ALA A 201 -5.04 -2.74 -17.05
N ILE A 202 -4.87 -2.40 -15.76
CA ILE A 202 -4.41 -3.39 -14.76
C ILE A 202 -5.55 -3.91 -13.87
N CYS A 203 -6.66 -3.17 -13.71
CA CYS A 203 -7.75 -3.55 -12.79
C CYS A 203 -9.07 -3.99 -13.46
N GLU A 204 -9.04 -4.31 -14.76
CA GLU A 204 -10.17 -4.92 -15.50
C GLU A 204 -9.95 -6.42 -15.83
N LEU A 205 -9.61 -7.23 -14.83
CA LEU A 205 -9.73 -8.70 -14.93
C LEU A 205 -10.66 -9.26 -13.85
#